data_AF-A0A060CLJ3-F1
#
_entry.id   AF-A0A060CLJ3-F1
#
_cell.length_a   1.000
_cell.length_b   1.000
_cell.length_c   1.000
_cell.angle_alpha   90.00
_cell.angle_beta   90.00
_cell.angle_gamma   90.00
#
_symmetry.space_group_name_H-M   'P 1'
#
loop_
_entity.id
_entity.type
_entity.pdbx_description
1 polymer ?
#
loop_
_entity_poly.entity_id
_entity_poly.type
_entity_poly.pdbx_seq_one_letter_code
_entity_poly.pdbx_strand_id
1 'polypeptide(L)' 'MKFSCIMTTFNDGEMLRQSVASVLNQSCGDLELLLVDDGSDVPTTDILISLQGDPRLRILPQA' A
#
# COMPACT_ATOMS: atom_id res chain seq x y z
N MET A 1 -7.58 -15.55 -12.28
CA MET A 1 -7.35 -15.98 -10.88
C MET A 1 -7.09 -14.71 -10.14
N LYS A 2 -7.86 -14.46 -9.08
CA LYS A 2 -7.77 -13.21 -8.33
C LYS A 2 -6.83 -13.39 -7.15
N PHE A 3 -5.87 -12.48 -6.99
CA PHE A 3 -4.90 -12.49 -5.90
C PHE A 3 -5.19 -11.39 -4.89
N SER A 4 -4.96 -11.67 -3.62
CA SER A 4 -4.94 -10.65 -2.57
C SER A 4 -3.51 -10.56 -2.04
N CYS A 5 -2.86 -9.43 -2.27
CA CYS A 5 -1.53 -9.13 -1.77
C CYS A 5 -1.67 -8.34 -0.47
N ILE A 6 -1.02 -8.80 0.59
CA ILE A 6 -1.01 -8.11 1.88
C ILE A 6 0.39 -7.52 2.07
N MET A 7 0.45 -6.23 2.32
CA MET A 7 1.68 -5.49 2.60
C MET A 7 1.50 -4.78 3.95
N THR A 8 2.50 -4.85 4.81
CA THR A 8 2.55 -4.10 6.07
C THR A 8 3.51 -2.93 5.91
N THR A 9 3.25 -1.82 6.58
CA THR A 9 4.18 -0.69 6.64
C THR A 9 4.24 -0.09 8.03
N PHE A 10 5.43 0.37 8.42
CA PHE A 10 5.67 1.14 9.63
C PHE A 10 6.90 2.04 9.44
N ASN A 11 6.69 3.35 9.29
CA ASN A 11 7.76 4.35 9.12
C ASN A 11 8.70 4.09 7.93
N ASP A 12 8.20 3.51 6.83
CA ASP A 12 9.01 3.15 5.65
C ASP A 12 9.32 4.35 4.73
N GLY A 13 8.65 5.50 4.95
CA GLY A 13 8.84 6.70 4.14
C GLY A 13 8.75 6.42 2.64
N GLU A 14 9.71 6.93 1.87
CA GLU A 14 9.66 6.88 0.40
C GLU A 14 9.76 5.45 -0.20
N MET A 15 10.31 4.49 0.55
CA MET A 15 10.36 3.08 0.12
C MET A 15 8.97 2.50 -0.06
N LEU A 16 7.98 2.99 0.70
CA LEU A 16 6.59 2.58 0.59
C LEU A 16 6.04 2.81 -0.83
N ARG A 17 6.36 3.95 -1.46
CA ARG A 17 5.90 4.25 -2.83
C ARG A 17 6.42 3.24 -3.82
N GLN A 18 7.70 2.91 -3.73
CA GLN A 18 8.35 1.96 -4.63
C GLN A 18 7.75 0.57 -4.47
N SER A 19 7.54 0.13 -3.22
CA SER A 19 6.92 -1.16 -2.90
C SER A 19 5.49 -1.25 -3.42
N VAL A 20 4.65 -0.26 -3.15
CA VAL A 20 3.26 -0.22 -3.64
C VAL A 20 3.21 -0.20 -5.16
N ALA A 21 4.03 0.64 -5.82
CA ALA A 21 4.11 0.69 -7.27
C ALA A 21 4.59 -0.64 -7.88
N SER A 22 5.50 -1.36 -7.22
CA SER A 22 5.99 -2.66 -7.68
C SER A 22 4.87 -3.70 -7.74
N VAL A 23 3.94 -3.69 -6.78
CA VAL A 23 2.80 -4.63 -6.74
C VAL A 23 1.69 -4.21 -7.70
N LEU A 24 1.35 -2.92 -7.74
CA LEU A 24 0.25 -2.43 -8.60
C LEU A 24 0.57 -2.52 -10.10
N ASN A 25 1.86 -2.55 -10.47
CA ASN A 25 2.33 -2.67 -11.86
C ASN A 25 2.69 -4.11 -12.29
N GLN A 26 2.27 -5.12 -11.53
CA GLN A 26 2.47 -6.52 -11.94
C GLN A 26 1.74 -6.84 -13.26
N SER A 27 2.31 -7.77 -14.04
CA SER A 27 1.70 -8.23 -15.30
C SER A 27 0.39 -8.99 -15.09
N CYS A 28 0.17 -9.53 -13.89
CA CYS A 28 -1.12 -10.06 -13.47
C CYS A 28 -1.98 -8.93 -12.87
N GLY A 29 -2.96 -8.44 -13.63
CA GLY A 29 -3.79 -7.29 -13.23
C GLY A 29 -4.97 -7.62 -12.29
N ASP A 30 -5.33 -8.89 -12.16
CA ASP A 30 -6.44 -9.36 -11.31
C ASP A 30 -5.97 -9.53 -9.85
N LEU A 31 -5.61 -8.42 -9.20
CA LEU A 31 -5.18 -8.37 -7.82
C LEU A 31 -5.85 -7.24 -7.02
N GLU A 32 -5.91 -7.41 -5.71
CA GLU A 32 -6.09 -6.33 -4.74
C GLU A 32 -4.85 -6.23 -3.84
N LEU A 33 -4.53 -5.02 -3.40
CA LEU A 33 -3.47 -4.74 -2.44
C LEU A 33 -4.08 -4.21 -1.15
N LEU A 34 -3.92 -4.98 -0.08
CA LEU A 34 -4.26 -4.58 1.28
C LEU A 34 -2.99 -4.08 1.97
N LEU A 35 -2.91 -2.76 2.19
CA LEU A 35 -1.79 -2.12 2.86
C LEU A 35 -2.16 -1.84 4.32
N VAL A 36 -1.57 -2.58 5.24
CA VAL A 36 -1.81 -2.47 6.68
C VAL A 36 -0.76 -1.52 7.27
N ASP A 37 -1.22 -0.40 7.83
CA ASP A 37 -0.37 0.60 8.48
C ASP A 37 -0.42 0.43 10.01
N ASP A 38 0.73 0.19 10.64
CA ASP A 38 0.87 -0.10 12.09
C ASP A 38 1.11 1.17 12.92
N GLY A 39 0.37 2.24 12.61
CA GLY A 39 0.48 3.53 13.30
C GLY A 39 1.74 4.32 12.92
N SER A 40 2.00 4.47 11.62
CA SER A 40 3.18 5.19 11.15
C SER A 40 3.19 6.69 11.49
N ASP A 41 4.37 7.27 11.37
CA ASP A 41 4.65 8.69 11.53
C ASP A 41 4.01 9.55 10.43
N VAL A 42 4.08 10.88 10.63
CA VAL A 42 3.51 11.87 9.70
C VAL A 42 4.07 11.72 8.28
N PRO A 43 5.40 11.62 8.05
CA PRO A 43 5.94 11.40 6.71
C PRO A 43 5.34 10.21 5.97
N THR A 44 5.19 9.07 6.64
CA THR A 44 4.63 7.86 6.03
C THR A 44 3.13 7.99 5.81
N THR A 45 2.42 8.64 6.74
CA THR A 45 0.99 8.93 6.61
C THR A 45 0.69 9.83 5.42
N ASP A 46 1.51 10.85 5.16
CA ASP A 46 1.37 11.71 3.97
C ASP A 46 1.50 10.92 2.66
N ILE A 47 2.39 9.92 2.65
CA ILE A 47 2.55 9.01 1.53
C ILE A 47 1.30 8.14 1.36
N LEU A 48 0.79 7.53 2.44
CA LEU A 48 -0.45 6.75 2.43
C LEU A 48 -1.63 7.54 1.85
N ILE A 49 -1.79 8.81 2.25
CA ILE A 49 -2.83 9.70 1.73
C ILE A 49 -2.64 9.90 0.22
N SER A 50 -1.42 10.16 -0.24
CA SER A 50 -1.14 10.39 -1.66
C SER A 50 -1.34 9.15 -2.55
N LEU A 51 -1.36 7.95 -1.98
CA LEU A 51 -1.61 6.69 -2.69
C LEU A 51 -3.11 6.41 -2.87
N GLN A 52 -3.99 7.16 -2.21
CA GLN A 52 -5.44 7.03 -2.38
C GLN A 52 -5.84 7.43 -3.80
N GLY A 53 -6.15 6.45 -4.64
CA GLY A 53 -6.54 6.68 -6.03
C GLY A 53 -6.60 5.42 -6.89
N ASP A 54 -5.80 4.41 -6.60
CA ASP A 54 -5.92 3.11 -7.28
C ASP A 54 -7.09 2.30 -6.67
N PRO A 55 -8.09 1.87 -7.46
CA PRO A 55 -9.23 1.11 -6.95
C PRO A 55 -8.86 -0.27 -6.39
N ARG A 56 -7.65 -0.76 -6.68
CA ARG A 56 -7.13 -2.04 -6.17
C ARG A 56 -6.43 -1.89 -4.82
N LEU A 57 -6.09 -0.67 -4.40
CA LEU A 57 -5.41 -0.40 -3.14
C LEU A 57 -6.42 -0.09 -2.03
N ARG A 58 -6.29 -0.79 -0.91
CA ARG A 58 -7.05 -0.53 0.32
C ARG A 58 -6.07 -0.37 1.47
N ILE A 59 -6.14 0.77 2.14
CA ILE A 59 -5.31 1.07 3.31
C ILE A 59 -6.11 0.71 4.56
N LEU A 60 -5.53 -0.09 5.43
CA LEU A 60 -6.11 -0.58 6.67
C LEU A 60 -5.26 -0.07 7.85
N PRO A 61 -5.73 0.92 8.61
CA PRO A 61 -5.02 1.35 9.81
C PRO A 61 -5.16 0.30 10.92
N GLN A 62 -4.06 0.00 11.60
CA GLN A 62 -3.99 -0.83 12.81
C GLN A 62 -3.33 -0.01 13.92
N ALA A 63 -3.97 -0.01 15.10
CA ALA A 63 -3.55 0.72 16.30
C ALA A 63 -3.73 -0.15 17.54
#